data_AF-A0A847CPH3-F1
#
_entry.id   AF-A0A847CPH3-F1
#
_cell.length_a   1.000
_cell.length_b   1.000
_cell.length_c   1.000
_cell.angle_alpha   90.00
_cell.angle_beta   90.00
_cell.angle_gamma   90.00
#
_symmetry.space_group_name_H-M   'P 1'
#
loop_
_entity.id
_entity.type
_entity.pdbx_description
1 polymer ?
#
loop_
_entity_poly.entity_id
_entity_poly.type
_entity_poly.pdbx_seq_one_letter_code
_entity_poly.pdbx_strand_id
1 'polypeptide(L)'
;MSVDSHNDAEPVRRQARRRNVKGGRIARHIVKVSPEEEGQLLALALQYKVTVPKLLVDSALAGGAAAAAANESVRHEVIAQMFATHRLLAGLANNVNQMAKATNAT
;
A
#
# COMPACT_ATOMS: atom_id res chain seq x y z
N MET A 1 6.39 39.06 -8.46
CA MET A 1 6.04 37.88 -9.28
C MET A 1 6.61 36.69 -8.52
N SER A 2 5.72 35.97 -7.85
CA SER A 2 6.04 35.05 -6.75
C SER A 2 6.65 33.75 -7.26
N VAL A 3 7.73 33.31 -6.61
CA VAL A 3 8.35 31.99 -6.81
C VAL A 3 7.50 30.95 -6.10
N ASP A 4 6.78 30.14 -6.88
CA ASP A 4 6.00 29.01 -6.37
C ASP A 4 6.95 27.95 -5.78
N SER A 5 6.86 27.85 -4.47
CA SER A 5 7.60 26.93 -3.62
C SER A 5 7.12 25.52 -3.92
N HIS A 6 7.97 24.70 -4.53
CA HIS A 6 7.72 23.27 -4.67
C HIS A 6 7.74 22.67 -3.27
N ASN A 7 6.56 22.37 -2.73
CA ASN A 7 6.41 21.66 -1.47
C ASN A 7 6.77 20.20 -1.71
N ASP A 8 8.04 19.86 -1.53
CA ASP A 8 8.55 18.51 -1.43
C ASP A 8 8.01 17.86 -0.15
N ALA A 9 6.73 17.48 -0.17
CA ALA A 9 6.10 16.76 0.91
C ALA A 9 6.84 15.43 1.11
N GLU A 10 7.58 15.34 2.21
CA GLU A 10 8.31 14.13 2.58
C GLU A 10 7.41 12.89 2.46
N PRO A 11 7.93 11.75 1.97
CA PRO A 11 7.15 10.54 1.84
C PRO A 11 6.65 10.13 3.22
N VAL A 12 5.33 10.25 3.43
CA VAL A 12 4.64 9.80 4.64
C VAL A 12 5.12 8.39 4.94
N ARG A 13 5.87 8.23 6.04
CA ARG A 13 6.41 6.94 6.48
C ARG A 13 5.27 5.93 6.45
N ARG A 14 5.30 5.01 5.48
CA ARG A 14 4.28 3.98 5.31
C ARG A 14 4.10 3.28 6.64
N GLN A 15 2.93 3.46 7.23
CA GLN A 15 2.67 2.96 8.57
C GLN A 15 2.54 1.44 8.46
N ALA A 16 3.63 0.72 8.78
CA ALA A 16 3.64 -0.74 8.91
C ALA A 16 2.74 -1.24 10.07
N ARG A 17 2.19 -0.31 10.86
CA ARG A 17 1.24 -0.53 11.95
C ARG A 17 -0.18 -0.25 11.49
N ARG A 18 -1.15 -0.95 12.11
CA ARG A 18 -2.59 -0.78 11.84
C ARG A 18 -3.03 0.68 12.06
N ARG A 19 -3.96 1.16 11.22
CA ARG A 19 -4.60 2.47 11.38
C ARG A 19 -5.23 2.62 12.78
N ASN A 20 -5.22 3.85 13.27
CA ASN A 20 -5.88 4.26 14.51
C ASN A 20 -7.42 4.20 14.33
N VAL A 21 -8.13 3.89 15.40
CA VAL A 21 -9.60 3.79 15.41
C VAL A 21 -10.15 4.75 16.47
N LYS A 22 -11.25 5.45 16.17
CA LYS A 22 -11.93 6.36 17.10
C LYS A 22 -12.42 5.57 18.33
N GLY A 23 -12.07 6.02 19.52
CA GLY A 23 -12.34 5.28 20.77
C GLY A 23 -11.30 4.22 21.14
N GLY A 24 -10.29 3.99 20.28
CA GLY A 24 -9.21 3.03 20.54
C GLY A 24 -9.64 1.57 20.43
N ARG A 25 -8.70 0.65 20.67
CA ARG A 25 -8.98 -0.79 20.76
C ARG A 25 -8.89 -1.19 22.22
N ILE A 26 -10.04 -1.49 22.82
CA ILE A 26 -10.17 -1.83 24.25
C ILE A 26 -9.91 -3.32 24.55
N ALA A 27 -10.13 -4.20 23.58
CA ALA A 27 -9.91 -5.64 23.76
C ALA A 27 -8.43 -5.99 23.57
N ARG A 28 -7.90 -6.81 24.50
CA ARG A 28 -6.54 -7.35 24.45
C ARG A 28 -6.58 -8.87 24.43
N HIS A 29 -5.90 -9.45 23.46
CA HIS A 29 -5.63 -10.89 23.41
C HIS A 29 -4.14 -11.12 23.59
N ILE A 30 -3.78 -12.03 24.50
CA ILE A 30 -2.40 -12.46 24.72
C ILE A 30 -2.28 -13.84 24.09
N VAL A 31 -1.41 -13.96 23.10
CA VAL A 31 -1.08 -15.23 22.45
C VAL A 31 0.30 -15.63 22.92
N LYS A 32 0.42 -16.82 23.51
CA LYS A 32 1.70 -17.43 23.85
C LYS A 32 2.05 -18.39 22.73
N VAL A 33 3.28 -18.32 22.25
CA VAL A 33 3.80 -19.14 21.16
C VAL A 33 5.11 -19.78 21.59
N SER A 34 5.45 -20.92 20.99
CA SER A 34 6.76 -21.53 21.15
C SER A 34 7.84 -20.69 20.45
N PRO A 35 9.12 -20.87 20.77
CA PRO A 35 10.21 -20.19 20.05
C PRO A 35 10.21 -20.45 18.54
N GLU A 36 9.85 -21.67 18.13
CA GLU A 36 9.77 -22.08 16.73
C GLU A 36 8.62 -21.35 16.00
N GLU A 37 7.46 -21.27 16.65
CA GLU A 37 6.30 -20.54 16.15
C GLU A 37 6.57 -19.03 16.04
N GLU A 38 7.23 -18.44 17.04
CA GLU A 38 7.66 -17.03 17.00
C GLU A 38 8.59 -16.77 15.81
N GLY A 39 9.55 -17.66 15.56
CA GLY A 39 10.44 -17.57 14.41
C GLY A 39 9.68 -17.55 13.07
N GLN A 40 8.68 -18.43 12.92
CA GLN A 40 7.83 -18.46 11.73
C GLN A 40 6.99 -17.19 11.59
N LEU A 41 6.40 -16.69 12.68
CA LEU A 41 5.61 -15.47 12.67
C LEU A 41 6.45 -14.25 12.31
N LEU A 42 7.68 -14.14 12.83
CA LEU A 42 8.60 -13.07 12.49
C LEU A 42 9.04 -13.13 11.02
N ALA A 43 9.33 -14.33 10.51
CA ALA A 43 9.69 -14.51 9.10
C ALA A 43 8.55 -14.08 8.17
N LEU A 44 7.32 -14.50 8.44
CA LEU A 44 6.13 -14.10 7.68
C LEU A 44 5.85 -12.59 7.80
N ALA A 45 5.96 -12.04 9.01
CA ALA A 45 5.77 -10.62 9.25
C ALA A 45 6.79 -9.77 8.47
N LEU A 46 8.05 -10.21 8.43
CA LEU A 46 9.11 -9.58 7.65
C LEU A 46 8.85 -9.68 6.15
N GLN A 47 8.47 -10.86 5.66
CA GLN A 47 8.13 -11.10 4.25
C GLN A 47 7.05 -10.13 3.77
N TYR A 48 6.01 -9.92 4.58
CA TYR A 48 4.89 -9.04 4.26
C TYR A 48 5.06 -7.60 4.75
N LYS A 49 6.20 -7.27 5.37
CA LYS A 49 6.53 -5.93 5.92
C LYS A 49 5.44 -5.37 6.86
N VAL A 50 4.85 -6.24 7.68
CA VAL A 50 3.85 -5.89 8.70
C VAL A 50 4.31 -6.33 10.09
N THR A 51 3.64 -5.88 11.14
CA THR A 51 3.90 -6.40 12.49
C THR A 51 3.18 -7.72 12.74
N VAL A 52 3.74 -8.59 13.59
CA VAL A 52 3.13 -9.89 13.96
C VAL A 52 1.67 -9.74 14.44
N PRO A 53 1.29 -8.77 15.32
CA PRO A 53 -0.11 -8.61 15.70
C PRO A 53 -1.04 -8.23 14.55
N LYS A 54 -0.54 -7.48 13.56
CA LYS A 54 -1.31 -7.14 12.36
C LYS A 54 -1.48 -8.38 11.49
N LEU A 55 -0.42 -9.15 11.29
CA LEU A 55 -0.47 -10.42 10.57
C LEU A 55 -1.49 -11.38 11.18
N LEU A 56 -1.44 -11.62 12.49
CA LEU A 56 -2.36 -12.54 13.18
C LEU A 56 -3.82 -12.12 13.04
N VAL A 57 -4.14 -10.85 13.31
CA VAL A 57 -5.51 -10.35 13.21
C VAL A 57 -6.01 -10.38 11.78
N ASP A 58 -5.20 -9.89 10.83
CA ASP A 58 -5.61 -9.83 9.44
C ASP A 58 -5.73 -11.25 8.85
N SER A 59 -4.91 -12.22 9.28
CA SER A 59 -5.00 -13.62 8.83
C SER A 59 -6.24 -14.31 9.37
N ALA A 60 -6.52 -14.14 10.66
CA ALA A 60 -7.70 -14.73 11.28
C ALA A 60 -9.00 -14.17 10.69
N LEU A 61 -9.04 -12.87 10.36
CA LEU A 61 -10.22 -12.21 9.82
C LEU A 61 -10.36 -12.35 8.29
N ALA A 62 -9.26 -12.48 7.54
CA ALA A 62 -9.27 -12.60 6.08
C ALA A 62 -9.25 -14.05 5.57
N GLY A 63 -9.19 -15.04 6.46
CA GLY A 63 -9.21 -16.47 6.10
C GLY A 63 -7.85 -17.06 5.74
N GLY A 64 -6.75 -16.48 6.22
CA GLY A 64 -5.39 -17.03 6.06
C GLY A 64 -4.31 -15.97 5.85
N ALA A 65 -3.04 -16.38 5.98
CA ALA A 65 -1.88 -15.48 5.92
C ALA A 65 -1.71 -14.77 4.56
N ALA A 66 -2.02 -15.46 3.46
CA ALA A 66 -1.97 -14.86 2.12
C ALA A 66 -3.02 -13.76 1.92
N ALA A 67 -4.23 -13.96 2.47
CA ALA A 67 -5.29 -12.96 2.44
C ALA A 67 -5.01 -11.80 3.40
N ALA A 68 -4.29 -12.05 4.50
CA ALA A 68 -3.81 -11.05 5.45
C ALA A 68 -2.81 -10.08 4.81
N ALA A 69 -1.87 -10.61 4.02
CA ALA A 69 -0.86 -9.84 3.33
C ALA A 69 -1.47 -8.89 2.28
N ALA A 70 -2.55 -9.32 1.63
CA ALA A 70 -3.29 -8.53 0.66
C ALA A 70 -4.10 -7.37 1.28
N ASN A 71 -4.20 -7.26 2.61
CA ASN A 71 -5.05 -6.25 3.23
C ASN A 71 -4.50 -4.83 3.12
N GLU A 72 -5.45 -3.89 3.04
CA GLU A 72 -5.39 -2.42 2.99
C GLU A 72 -4.13 -1.76 2.40
N SER A 73 -2.94 -1.93 3.00
CA SER A 73 -1.68 -1.33 2.55
C SER A 73 -1.25 -1.79 1.17
N VAL A 74 -1.33 -3.09 0.89
CA VAL A 74 -0.96 -3.63 -0.44
C VAL A 74 -2.01 -3.21 -1.47
N ARG A 75 -3.30 -3.26 -1.13
CA ARG A 75 -4.37 -2.73 -1.99
C ARG A 75 -4.17 -1.25 -2.33
N HIS A 76 -3.83 -0.41 -1.35
CA HIS A 76 -3.59 1.02 -1.59
C HIS A 76 -2.39 1.24 -2.52
N GLU A 77 -1.30 0.50 -2.35
CA GLU A 77 -0.13 0.59 -3.23
C GLU A 77 -0.45 0.15 -4.66
N VAL A 78 -1.12 -1.00 -4.83
CA VAL A 78 -1.51 -1.51 -6.14
C VAL A 78 -2.44 -0.51 -6.85
N ILE A 79 -3.41 0.05 -6.14
CA ILE A 79 -4.32 1.07 -6.67
C ILE A 79 -3.53 2.32 -7.07
N ALA A 80 -2.61 2.81 -6.22
CA ALA A 80 -1.79 3.97 -6.52
C ALA A 80 -0.91 3.74 -7.76
N GLN A 81 -0.29 2.56 -7.89
CA GLN A 81 0.48 2.18 -9.06
C GLN A 81 -0.39 2.10 -10.31
N MET A 82 -1.59 1.54 -10.21
CA MET A 82 -2.55 1.45 -11.32
C MET A 82 -3.00 2.84 -11.81
N PHE A 83 -3.20 3.80 -10.91
CA PHE A 83 -3.47 5.19 -11.30
C PHE A 83 -2.24 5.87 -11.93
N ALA A 84 -1.03 5.58 -11.46
CA ALA A 84 0.19 6.11 -12.05
C ALA A 84 0.39 5.59 -13.49
N THR A 85 0.22 4.29 -13.72
CA THR A 85 0.31 3.71 -15.07
C THR A 85 -0.79 4.24 -15.99
N HIS A 86 -2.02 4.37 -15.50
CA HIS A 86 -3.12 4.96 -16.27
C HIS A 86 -2.80 6.39 -16.74
N ARG A 87 -2.22 7.24 -15.89
CA ARG A 87 -1.83 8.61 -16.27
C ARG A 87 -0.77 8.64 -17.35
N LEU A 88 0.23 7.75 -17.26
CA LEU A 88 1.27 7.64 -18.30
C LEU A 88 0.66 7.23 -19.64
N LEU A 89 -0.26 6.26 -19.62
CA LEU A 89 -0.94 5.79 -20.83
C LEU A 89 -1.82 6.88 -21.44
N ALA A 90 -2.51 7.67 -20.61
CA ALA A 90 -3.29 8.82 -21.09
C ALA A 90 -2.40 9.89 -21.76
N GLY A 91 -1.22 10.15 -21.20
CA GLY A 91 -0.24 11.06 -21.80
C GLY A 91 0.25 10.57 -23.17
N LEU A 92 0.58 9.28 -23.28
CA LEU A 92 0.96 8.66 -24.55
C LEU A 92 -0.15 8.76 -25.59
N ALA A 93 -1.40 8.44 -25.21
CA ALA A 93 -2.55 8.54 -26.10
C ALA A 93 -2.75 9.97 -26.62
N ASN A 94 -2.56 10.97 -25.75
CA ASN A 94 -2.66 12.38 -26.16
C ASN A 94 -1.55 12.77 -27.14
N ASN A 95 -0.31 12.35 -26.89
CA ASN A 95 0.82 12.64 -27.78
C ASN A 95 0.61 11.99 -29.16
N VAL A 96 0.16 10.75 -29.21
CA VAL A 96 -0.17 10.05 -30.47
C VAL A 96 -1.27 10.79 -31.22
N ASN A 97 -2.33 11.24 -30.54
CA ASN A 97 -3.41 12.00 -31.14
C ASN A 97 -2.92 13.35 -31.72
N GLN A 98 -1.98 14.01 -31.06
CA GLN A 98 -1.37 15.24 -31.58
C GLN A 98 -0.54 14.98 -32.84
N MET A 99 0.28 13.93 -32.86
CA MET A 99 1.05 13.53 -34.05
C MET A 99 0.14 13.21 -35.24
N ALA A 100 -0.96 12.48 -35.00
CA ALA A 100 -1.93 12.14 -36.03
C ALA A 100 -2.57 13.41 -36.62
N LYS A 101 -2.98 14.36 -35.76
CA LYS A 101 -3.54 15.63 -36.21
C LYS A 101 -2.54 16.48 -36.99
N ALA A 102 -1.29 16.56 -36.53
CA ALA A 102 -0.23 17.31 -37.22
C ALA A 102 0.06 16.72 -38.61
N THR A 103 0.07 15.39 -38.73
CA THR A 103 0.29 14.68 -39.99
C THR A 103 -0.89 14.82 -40.96
N ASN A 104 -2.12 14.84 -40.45
CA ASN A 104 -3.32 15.03 -41.28
C ASN A 104 -3.54 16.50 -41.70
N ALA A 105 -2.77 17.43 -41.16
CA ALA A 105 -2.82 18.86 -41.49
C ALA A 105 -1.82 19.27 -42.59
N THR A 106 -0.90 18.37 -42.97
CA THR A 106 0.01 18.48 -44.12
C THR A 106 -0.54 17.71 -45.31
#